data_AF-A0A930QDI1-F1
#
_entry.id   AF-A0A930QDI1-F1
#
_cell.length_a   1.000
_cell.length_b   1.000
_cell.length_c   1.000
_cell.angle_alpha   90.00
_cell.angle_beta   90.00
_cell.angle_gamma   90.00
#
_symmetry.space_group_name_H-M   'P 1'
#
loop_
_entity.id
_entity.type
_entity.pdbx_description
1 polymer ?
#
loop_
_entity_poly.entity_id
_entity_poly.type
_entity_poly.pdbx_seq_one_letter_code
_entity_poly.pdbx_strand_id
1 'polypeptide(L)'
;MSNKVKQGQYLFPARDATDDDKVTLVPVSEEFYRETYRKVNRKRKRLQRNGECRCYGKMRWRCDGGCERCCYYIEKQPTLSLDAPVTDDENISLMDTIADDAPLPEDVIAD
;
A
#
# COMPACT_ATOMS: atom_id res chain seq x y z
N MET A 1 38.96 2.03 -19.54
CA MET A 1 38.50 0.74 -18.99
C MET A 1 37.07 0.51 -19.45
N SER A 2 36.88 -0.29 -20.50
CA SER A 2 35.53 -0.62 -20.99
C SER A 2 34.91 -1.64 -20.03
N ASN A 3 34.09 -1.15 -19.10
CA ASN A 3 33.29 -2.02 -18.24
C ASN A 3 32.29 -2.75 -19.13
N LYS A 4 32.62 -3.99 -19.52
CA LYS A 4 31.63 -4.93 -20.05
C LYS A 4 30.66 -5.24 -18.92
N VAL A 5 29.64 -4.39 -18.79
CA VAL A 5 28.48 -4.66 -17.95
C VAL A 5 27.95 -6.01 -18.43
N LYS A 6 27.98 -7.03 -17.56
CA LYS A 6 27.32 -8.30 -17.83
C LYS A 6 25.85 -7.96 -18.05
N GLN A 7 25.39 -7.94 -19.31
CA GLN A 7 23.99 -7.70 -19.65
C GLN A 7 23.20 -8.93 -19.21
N GLY A 8 22.90 -9.01 -17.91
CA GLY A 8 21.87 -9.90 -17.42
C GLY A 8 20.57 -9.51 -18.09
N GLN A 9 19.84 -10.50 -18.61
CA GLN A 9 18.56 -10.25 -19.26
C GLN A 9 17.58 -9.65 -18.24
N TYR A 10 17.03 -8.48 -18.54
CA TYR A 10 16.02 -7.86 -17.69
C TYR A 10 14.70 -8.61 -17.83
N LEU A 11 14.07 -8.93 -16.71
CA LEU A 11 12.84 -9.72 -16.66
C LEU A 11 11.72 -8.88 -16.04
N PHE A 12 10.56 -8.90 -16.67
CA PHE A 12 9.36 -8.26 -16.16
C PHE A 12 8.31 -9.32 -15.79
N PRO A 13 7.69 -9.24 -14.60
CA PRO A 13 6.59 -10.13 -14.22
C PRO A 13 5.32 -9.78 -14.98
N ALA A 14 4.89 -10.67 -15.88
CA ALA A 14 3.58 -10.61 -16.51
C ALA A 14 2.63 -11.57 -15.77
N ARG A 15 1.50 -11.04 -15.27
CA ARG A 15 0.40 -11.89 -14.74
C ARG A 15 -0.32 -12.60 -15.88
N ASP A 16 -0.80 -13.80 -15.60
CA ASP A 16 -1.73 -14.50 -16.46
C ASP A 16 -3.06 -13.72 -16.56
N ALA A 17 -3.84 -13.99 -17.62
CA ALA A 17 -5.15 -13.38 -17.81
C ALA A 17 -6.26 -14.12 -17.03
N THR A 18 -6.03 -15.39 -16.71
CA THR A 18 -6.99 -16.27 -16.05
C THR A 18 -6.71 -16.49 -14.57
N ASP A 19 -5.46 -16.39 -14.16
CA ASP A 19 -5.01 -16.60 -12.79
C ASP A 19 -4.09 -15.44 -12.36
N ASP A 20 -4.60 -14.57 -11.48
CA ASP A 20 -3.90 -13.37 -11.02
C ASP A 20 -2.67 -13.66 -10.14
N ASP A 21 -2.58 -14.86 -9.55
CA ASP A 21 -1.45 -15.30 -8.72
C ASP A 21 -0.31 -15.91 -9.55
N LYS A 22 -0.63 -16.36 -10.76
CA LYS A 22 0.34 -16.92 -11.70
C LYS A 22 1.08 -15.81 -12.44
N VAL A 23 2.39 -15.77 -12.24
CA VAL A 23 3.29 -14.76 -12.84
C VAL A 23 4.38 -15.44 -13.66
N THR A 24 4.53 -14.99 -14.91
CA THR A 24 5.59 -15.42 -15.82
C THR A 24 6.60 -14.31 -16.00
N LEU A 25 7.90 -14.65 -15.96
CA LEU A 25 8.97 -13.68 -16.17
C LEU A 25 9.26 -13.57 -17.67
N VAL A 26 8.97 -12.40 -18.24
CA VAL A 26 9.17 -12.12 -19.66
C VAL A 26 10.43 -11.27 -19.86
N PRO A 27 11.32 -11.64 -20.78
CA PRO A 27 12.44 -10.80 -21.15
C PRO A 27 12.04 -9.46 -21.74
N VAL A 28 12.67 -8.38 -21.28
CA VAL A 28 12.40 -7.02 -21.72
C VAL A 28 13.69 -6.23 -21.93
N SER A 29 13.60 -5.11 -22.66
CA SER A 29 14.72 -4.17 -22.78
C SER A 29 15.02 -3.46 -21.45
N GLU A 30 16.26 -3.01 -21.30
CA GLU A 30 16.71 -2.31 -20.08
C GLU A 30 15.93 -1.00 -19.84
N GLU A 31 15.70 -0.23 -20.90
CA GLU A 31 14.95 1.03 -20.87
C GLU A 31 13.52 0.79 -20.35
N PHE A 32 12.85 -0.22 -20.88
CA PHE A 32 11.50 -0.61 -20.46
C PHE A 32 11.50 -1.04 -19.00
N TYR A 33 12.43 -1.91 -18.60
CA TYR A 33 12.55 -2.38 -17.23
C TYR A 33 12.73 -1.21 -16.25
N ARG A 34 13.66 -0.29 -16.54
CA ARG A 34 13.97 0.85 -15.68
C ARG A 34 12.80 1.82 -15.55
N GLU A 35 12.17 2.19 -16.67
CA GLU A 35 11.03 3.11 -16.66
C GLU A 35 9.84 2.48 -15.92
N THR A 36 9.54 1.22 -16.22
CA THR A 36 8.40 0.51 -15.65
C THR A 36 8.58 0.30 -14.15
N TYR A 37 9.71 -0.24 -13.70
CA TYR A 37 9.96 -0.42 -12.26
C TYR A 37 10.02 0.90 -11.49
N ARG A 38 10.39 2.02 -12.12
CA ARG A 38 10.29 3.34 -11.50
C ARG A 38 8.83 3.73 -11.23
N LYS A 39 7.93 3.53 -12.21
CA LYS A 39 6.49 3.79 -12.06
C LYS A 39 5.85 2.84 -11.03
N VAL A 40 6.13 1.54 -11.14
CA VAL A 40 5.64 0.50 -10.23
C VAL A 40 6.08 0.76 -8.79
N ASN A 41 7.36 1.08 -8.56
CA ASN A 41 7.85 1.37 -7.21
C ASN A 41 7.25 2.66 -6.63
N ARG A 42 7.04 3.70 -7.45
CA ARG A 42 6.36 4.92 -7.01
C ARG A 42 4.94 4.61 -6.54
N LYS A 43 4.15 3.89 -7.35
CA LYS A 43 2.79 3.46 -7.01
C LYS A 43 2.78 2.62 -5.73
N ARG A 44 3.63 1.59 -5.66
CA ARG A 44 3.73 0.71 -4.48
C ARG A 44 4.06 1.48 -3.21
N LYS A 45 5.06 2.37 -3.23
CA LYS A 45 5.41 3.18 -2.05
C LYS A 45 4.29 4.13 -1.64
N ARG A 46 3.52 4.68 -2.58
CA ARG A 46 2.33 5.49 -2.27
C ARG A 46 1.28 4.66 -1.54
N LEU A 47 0.91 3.51 -2.10
CA LEU A 47 -0.09 2.62 -1.50
C LEU A 47 0.35 2.05 -0.14
N GLN A 48 1.63 1.72 0.02
CA GLN A 48 2.17 1.27 1.31
C GLN A 48 2.04 2.34 2.40
N ARG A 49 2.24 3.63 2.09
CA ARG A 49 2.04 4.72 3.07
C ARG A 49 0.58 4.91 3.44
N ASN A 50 -0.34 4.62 2.53
CA ASN A 50 -1.78 4.67 2.78
C ASN A 50 -2.31 3.41 3.49
N GLY A 51 -1.47 2.40 3.77
CA GLY A 51 -1.93 1.11 4.28
C GLY A 51 -2.69 0.25 3.26
N GLU A 52 -2.70 0.64 1.98
CA GLU A 52 -3.43 -0.04 0.89
C GLU A 52 -2.61 -1.17 0.24
N CYS A 53 -1.39 -1.44 0.69
CA CYS A 53 -0.52 -2.45 0.07
C CYS A 53 0.38 -3.17 1.07
N ARG A 54 0.33 -4.51 1.08
CA ARG A 54 1.15 -5.38 1.95
C ARG A 54 2.32 -6.07 1.25
N CYS A 55 2.65 -5.67 0.01
CA CYS A 55 3.78 -6.27 -0.72
C CYS A 55 5.11 -6.13 0.04
N TYR A 56 5.64 -7.23 0.57
CA TYR A 56 6.94 -7.24 1.24
C TYR A 56 8.11 -7.45 0.27
N GLY A 57 9.33 -7.12 0.70
CA GLY A 57 10.52 -7.08 -0.15
C GLY A 57 10.76 -8.35 -0.98
N LYS A 58 10.56 -9.53 -0.38
CA LYS A 58 10.79 -10.84 -1.03
C LYS A 58 9.76 -11.17 -2.14
N MET A 59 8.62 -10.47 -2.20
CA MET A 59 7.59 -10.68 -3.23
C MET A 59 7.66 -9.69 -4.39
N ARG A 60 8.60 -8.74 -4.35
CA ARG A 60 8.68 -7.67 -5.35
C ARG A 60 8.90 -8.21 -6.77
N TRP A 61 9.43 -9.41 -6.91
CA TRP A 61 9.60 -10.09 -8.20
C TRP A 61 8.27 -10.40 -8.90
N ARG A 62 7.14 -10.50 -8.17
CA ARG A 62 5.78 -10.69 -8.74
C ARG A 62 5.04 -9.37 -9.05
N CYS A 63 5.65 -8.23 -8.74
CA CYS A 63 4.97 -6.95 -8.79
C CYS A 63 5.08 -6.32 -10.18
N ASP A 64 3.97 -6.32 -10.91
CA ASP A 64 3.77 -5.69 -12.22
C ASP A 64 3.15 -4.28 -12.12
N GLY A 65 2.65 -3.89 -10.94
CA GLY A 65 1.95 -2.61 -10.70
C GLY A 65 0.42 -2.66 -10.86
N GLY A 66 -0.14 -3.81 -11.23
CA GLY A 66 -1.58 -4.06 -11.32
C GLY A 66 -2.20 -4.32 -9.95
N CYS A 67 -2.32 -3.29 -9.12
CA CYS A 67 -2.78 -3.44 -7.73
C CYS A 67 -4.24 -3.93 -7.60
N GLU A 68 -5.13 -3.59 -8.53
CA GLU A 68 -6.55 -3.99 -8.48
C GLU A 68 -6.75 -5.51 -8.52
N ARG A 69 -5.82 -6.24 -9.15
CA ARG A 69 -5.82 -7.69 -9.27
C ARG A 69 -4.79 -8.35 -8.35
N CYS A 70 -4.23 -7.61 -7.40
CA CYS A 70 -3.15 -8.10 -6.56
C CYS A 70 -3.70 -8.56 -5.22
N CYS A 71 -3.43 -9.82 -4.86
CA CYS A 71 -3.79 -10.39 -3.56
C CYS A 71 -3.18 -9.67 -2.34
N TYR A 72 -2.19 -8.79 -2.53
CA TYR A 72 -1.59 -7.96 -1.49
C TYR A 72 -2.16 -6.53 -1.41
N TYR A 73 -3.05 -6.17 -2.32
CA TYR A 73 -3.78 -4.91 -2.23
C TYR A 73 -4.80 -5.01 -1.10
N ILE A 74 -4.85 -3.97 -0.27
CA ILE A 74 -5.91 -3.79 0.71
C ILE A 74 -6.80 -2.72 0.12
N GLU A 75 -8.06 -3.06 -0.12
CA GLU A 75 -9.05 -2.08 -0.52
C GLU A 75 -9.06 -0.93 0.49
N LYS A 76 -9.08 0.29 -0.05
CA LYS A 76 -9.07 1.49 0.77
C LYS A 76 -10.26 1.44 1.71
N GLN A 77 -10.00 1.22 3.00
CA GLN A 77 -11.04 1.41 3.99
C GLN A 77 -11.44 2.89 3.97
N PRO A 78 -12.74 3.21 4.11
CA PRO A 78 -13.14 4.59 4.29
C PRO A 78 -12.32 5.17 5.43
N THR A 79 -11.67 6.31 5.18
CA THR A 79 -10.99 7.04 6.23
C THR A 79 -12.05 7.44 7.25
N LEU A 80 -12.12 6.71 8.36
CA LEU A 80 -12.97 7.09 9.48
C LEU A 80 -12.37 8.36 10.07
N SER A 81 -13.07 9.49 9.89
CA SER A 81 -12.73 10.70 10.61
C SER A 81 -13.16 10.54 12.06
N LEU A 82 -12.37 11.06 13.00
CA LEU A 82 -12.83 11.17 14.39
C LEU A 82 -14.01 12.14 14.51
N ASP A 83 -14.08 13.12 13.61
CA ASP A 83 -15.21 14.06 13.49
C ASP A 83 -16.40 13.47 12.72
N ALA A 84 -16.33 12.22 12.27
CA ALA A 84 -17.47 11.61 11.57
C ALA A 84 -18.62 11.37 12.56
N PRO A 85 -19.88 11.66 12.21
CA PRO A 85 -21.02 11.36 13.06
C PRO A 85 -21.15 9.83 13.22
N VAL A 86 -21.41 9.39 14.46
CA VAL A 86 -21.57 7.95 14.77
C VAL A 86 -23.02 7.50 14.65
N THR A 87 -23.96 8.43 14.81
CA THR A 87 -25.41 8.20 14.82
C THR A 87 -26.12 9.26 13.98
N ASP A 88 -27.44 9.20 13.89
CA ASP A 88 -28.26 10.24 13.23
C ASP A 88 -28.20 11.59 13.97
N ASP A 89 -27.61 11.64 15.18
CA ASP A 89 -27.32 12.88 15.88
C ASP A 89 -25.96 13.45 15.44
N GLU A 90 -26.01 14.53 14.67
CA GLU A 90 -24.82 15.24 14.18
C GLU A 90 -23.97 15.87 15.31
N ASN A 91 -24.48 15.90 16.56
CA ASN A 91 -23.73 16.41 17.71
C ASN A 91 -22.79 15.39 18.35
N ILE A 92 -22.85 14.12 17.95
CA ILE A 92 -22.02 13.05 18.52
C ILE A 92 -21.04 12.56 17.46
N SER A 93 -19.78 12.96 17.63
CA SER A 93 -18.67 12.53 16.78
C SER A 93 -18.10 11.19 17.25
N LEU A 94 -17.31 10.56 16.39
CA LEU A 94 -16.61 9.32 16.72
C LEU A 94 -15.61 9.49 17.85
N MET A 95 -15.02 10.68 17.98
CA MET A 95 -14.17 11.08 19.10
C MET A 95 -14.89 10.96 20.44
N ASP A 96 -16.15 11.40 20.52
CA ASP A 96 -16.93 11.44 21.77
C ASP A 96 -17.28 10.05 22.30
N THR A 97 -17.19 9.02 21.45
CA THR A 97 -17.50 7.63 21.81
C THR A 97 -16.29 6.82 22.28
N ILE A 98 -15.08 7.36 22.14
CA ILE A 98 -13.85 6.71 22.59
C ILE A 98 -13.66 7.03 24.07
N ALA A 99 -13.64 6.00 24.92
CA ALA A 99 -13.38 6.17 26.35
C ALA A 99 -11.95 6.70 26.57
N ASP A 100 -11.83 7.79 27.34
CA ASP A 100 -10.56 8.32 27.81
C ASP A 100 -10.27 7.73 29.21
N ASP A 101 -9.04 7.24 29.42
CA ASP A 101 -8.56 6.75 30.71
C ASP A 101 -8.15 7.91 31.65
N ALA A 102 -8.21 9.16 31.16
CA ALA A 102 -7.98 10.34 31.97
C ALA A 102 -8.96 10.42 33.16
N PRO A 103 -8.49 10.85 34.33
CA PRO A 103 -9.37 11.12 35.46
C PRO A 103 -10.40 12.18 35.04
N LEU A 104 -11.64 12.02 35.50
CA LEU A 104 -12.64 13.05 35.28
C LEU A 104 -12.17 14.36 35.92
N PRO A 105 -12.60 15.53 35.42
CA PRO A 105 -12.23 16.81 36.01
C PRO A 105 -12.51 16.90 37.53
N GLU A 106 -13.49 16.13 38.00
CA GLU A 106 -13.89 15.99 39.41
C GLU A 106 -12.86 15.22 40.26
N ASP A 107 -12.06 14.35 39.64
CA ASP A 107 -11.03 13.53 40.27
C ASP A 107 -9.64 14.21 40.26
N VAL A 108 -9.51 15.36 39.60
CA VAL A 108 -8.26 16.12 39.54
C VAL A 108 -8.11 16.96 40.81
N ILE A 109 -7.33 16.47 41.76
CA ILE A 109 -6.94 17.22 42.96
C ILE A 109 -5.70 18.08 42.61
N ALA A 110 -5.82 19.40 42.72
CA ALA A 110 -4.69 20.32 42.61
C ALA A 110 -3.97 20.46 43.97
N ASP A 111 -2.63 20.43 43.96
CA ASP A 111 -1.75 20.66 45.12
C ASP A 111 -1.63 22.16 45.48
#